data_AF-A0A4U9UZU0-F1
#
_entry.id   AF-A0A4U9UZU0-F1
#
_cell.length_a   1.000
_cell.length_b   1.000
_cell.length_c   1.000
_cell.angle_alpha   90.00
_cell.angle_beta   90.00
_cell.angle_gamma   90.00
#
_symmetry.space_group_name_H-M   'P 1'
#
loop_
_entity.id
_entity.type
_entity.pdbx_description
1 polymer ?
#
loop_
_entity_poly.entity_id
_entity_poly.type
_entity_poly.pdbx_seq_one_letter_code
_entity_poly.pdbx_strand_id
1 'polypeptide(L)' 'MNNFYTLTVYEKGSEVIRMLHTLLGEQQFQAGMQLYFERHDGSAATCDDFVQAMEDASNVDLSLFRRWYSQSGTPVADGA' A
#
# COMPACT_ATOMS: atom_id res chain seq x y z
N MET A 1 8.09 10.14 23.12
CA MET A 1 7.24 9.05 22.60
C MET A 1 7.41 9.05 21.07
N ASN A 2 8.48 8.44 20.54
CA ASN A 2 8.89 8.52 19.11
C ASN A 2 9.22 7.14 18.50
N ASN A 3 8.70 6.06 19.09
CA ASN A 3 9.19 4.69 18.81
C ASN A 3 8.81 4.14 17.42
N PHE A 4 8.09 4.92 16.61
CA PHE A 4 7.59 4.52 15.30
C PHE A 4 8.17 5.32 14.13
N TYR A 5 9.08 6.26 14.41
CA TYR A 5 9.94 6.85 13.36
C TYR A 5 11.11 5.91 13.07
N THR A 6 10.80 4.77 12.44
CA THR A 6 11.77 3.70 12.19
C THR A 6 11.92 3.42 10.69
N LEU A 7 13.03 2.80 10.32
CA LEU A 7 13.26 2.33 8.95
C LEU A 7 12.17 1.36 8.48
N THR A 8 11.54 0.62 9.39
CA THR A 8 10.42 -0.26 9.06
C THR A 8 9.18 0.51 8.63
N VAL A 9 8.89 1.64 9.27
CA VAL A 9 7.72 2.47 8.89
C VAL A 9 7.99 3.24 7.60
N TYR A 10 9.19 3.81 7.45
CA TYR A 10 9.52 4.67 6.31
C TYR A 10 10.06 3.91 5.10
N GLU A 11 11.20 3.24 5.24
CA GLU A 11 11.85 2.56 4.11
C GLU A 11 11.04 1.35 3.65
N LYS A 12 10.73 0.40 4.55
CA LYS A 12 9.86 -0.74 4.18
C LYS A 12 8.46 -0.26 3.75
N GLY A 13 7.92 0.79 4.37
CA GLY A 13 6.65 1.38 3.94
C GLY A 13 6.69 1.82 2.48
N SER A 14 7.74 2.56 2.08
CA SER A 14 7.93 3.00 0.70
C SER A 14 8.06 1.83 -0.29
N GLU A 15 8.70 0.74 0.13
CA GLU A 15 8.84 -0.49 -0.65
C GLU A 15 7.50 -1.19 -0.85
N VAL A 16 6.64 -1.20 0.16
CA VAL A 16 5.25 -1.69 0.04
C VAL A 16 4.47 -0.86 -0.96
N ILE A 17 4.60 0.48 -0.94
CA ILE A 17 3.96 1.34 -1.95
C ILE A 17 4.54 1.08 -3.36
N ARG A 18 5.84 0.86 -3.48
CA ARG A 18 6.47 0.51 -4.77
C ARG A 18 6.00 -0.85 -5.29
N MET A 19 5.77 -1.83 -4.42
CA MET A 19 5.18 -3.11 -4.82
C MET A 19 3.75 -2.94 -5.37
N LEU A 20 2.91 -2.10 -4.74
CA LEU A 20 1.59 -1.76 -5.29
C LEU A 20 1.72 -1.14 -6.69
N HIS A 21 2.60 -0.16 -6.84
CA HIS A 21 2.87 0.46 -8.14
C HIS A 21 3.34 -0.56 -9.18
N THR A 22 4.20 -1.51 -8.79
CA THR A 22 4.70 -2.57 -9.68
C THR A 22 3.58 -3.52 -10.12
N LEU A 23 2.65 -3.86 -9.23
CA LEU A 23 1.52 -4.75 -9.53
C LEU A 23 0.48 -4.09 -10.44
N LEU A 24 0.17 -2.81 -10.18
CA LEU A 24 -0.90 -2.09 -10.88
C LEU A 24 -0.41 -1.40 -12.17
N GLY A 25 0.88 -1.06 -12.22
CA GLY A 25 1.46 -0.17 -13.22
C GLY A 25 1.06 1.29 -12.98
N GLU A 26 1.75 2.20 -13.68
CA GLU A 26 1.62 3.65 -13.50
C GLU A 26 0.17 4.14 -13.63
N GLN A 27 -0.52 3.76 -14.70
CA GLN A 27 -1.85 4.30 -15.01
C GLN A 27 -2.89 3.95 -13.92
N GLN A 28 -2.92 2.70 -13.49
CA GLN A 28 -3.88 2.25 -12.47
C GLN A 28 -3.48 2.75 -11.09
N PHE A 29 -2.19 2.85 -10.80
CA PHE A 29 -1.71 3.47 -9.57
C PHE A 29 -2.16 4.94 -9.45
N GLN A 30 -2.00 5.74 -10.51
CA GLN A 30 -2.47 7.12 -10.52
C GLN A 30 -4.01 7.22 -10.41
N ALA A 31 -4.75 6.32 -11.05
CA ALA A 31 -6.20 6.25 -10.88
C ALA A 31 -6.60 5.95 -9.42
N GLY A 32 -5.88 5.03 -8.76
CA GLY A 32 -6.08 4.74 -7.34
C GLY A 32 -5.74 5.92 -6.43
N MET A 33 -4.66 6.66 -6.74
CA MET A 33 -4.33 7.91 -6.02
C MET A 33 -5.45 8.95 -6.17
N GLN A 34 -5.96 9.15 -7.38
CA GLN A 34 -7.06 10.08 -7.63
C GLN A 34 -8.32 9.69 -6.84
N LEU A 35 -8.69 8.41 -6.86
CA LEU A 35 -9.84 7.89 -6.13
C LEU A 35 -9.66 8.01 -4.60
N TYR A 36 -8.45 7.76 -4.10
CA TYR A 36 -8.13 7.92 -2.68
C TYR A 36 -8.34 9.37 -2.23
N PHE A 37 -7.82 10.35 -2.98
CA PHE A 37 -8.04 11.76 -2.67
C PHE A 37 -9.51 12.15 -2.79
N GLU A 38 -10.23 11.71 -3.84
CA GLU A 38 -11.66 11.97 -3.99
C GLU A 38 -12.48 11.53 -2.77
N ARG A 39 -12.14 10.38 -2.19
CA ARG A 39 -12.87 9.80 -1.05
C ARG A 39 -12.48 10.36 0.30
N HIS A 40 -11.20 10.74 0.46
CA HIS A 40 -10.63 10.99 1.79
C HIS A 40 -10.05 12.39 1.98
N ASP A 41 -10.22 13.30 1.03
CA ASP A 41 -9.82 14.70 1.21
C ASP A 41 -10.46 15.32 2.46
N GLY A 42 -9.65 15.99 3.28
CA GLY A 42 -10.06 16.59 4.55
C GLY A 42 -10.42 15.58 5.67
N SER A 43 -10.17 14.28 5.49
CA SER A 43 -10.54 13.24 6.47
C SER A 43 -9.32 12.58 7.14
N ALA A 44 -9.57 11.88 8.24
CA ALA A 44 -8.61 10.93 8.80
C ALA A 44 -8.83 9.56 8.17
N ALA A 45 -7.83 9.05 7.45
CA ALA A 45 -7.88 7.77 6.73
C ALA A 45 -6.86 6.77 7.29
N THR A 46 -7.02 5.51 6.90
CA THR A 46 -6.20 4.36 7.32
C THR A 46 -5.43 3.77 6.14
N CYS A 47 -4.48 2.85 6.42
CA CYS A 47 -3.80 2.09 5.37
C CYS A 47 -4.78 1.23 4.55
N ASP A 48 -5.84 0.70 5.19
CA ASP A 48 -6.84 -0.12 4.50
C ASP A 48 -7.65 0.71 3.51
N ASP A 49 -7.97 1.97 3.84
CA ASP A 49 -8.64 2.91 2.94
C ASP A 49 -7.81 3.17 1.67
N PHE A 50 -6.49 3.34 1.84
CA PHE A 50 -5.57 3.52 0.72
C PHE A 50 -5.53 2.29 -0.19
N VAL A 51 -5.39 1.09 0.38
CA VAL A 51 -5.38 -0.15 -0.40
C VAL A 51 -6.74 -0.40 -1.08
N GLN A 52 -7.85 -0.05 -0.42
CA GLN A 52 -9.19 -0.17 -1.01
C GLN A 52 -9.37 0.75 -2.22
N ALA A 53 -8.90 2.00 -2.15
CA ALA A 53 -8.95 2.91 -3.29
C ALA A 53 -8.11 2.39 -4.48
N MET A 54 -6.96 1.77 -4.20
CA MET A 54 -6.12 1.13 -5.23
C MET A 54 -6.81 -0.08 -5.86
N GLU A 55 -7.43 -0.95 -5.05
CA GLU A 55 -8.18 -2.13 -5.49
C GLU A 55 -9.39 -1.73 -6.36
N ASP A 56 -10.19 -0.78 -5.89
CA ASP A 56 -11.41 -0.33 -6.58
C ASP A 56 -11.10 0.35 -7.93
N ALA A 57 -10.04 1.16 -7.99
CA ALA A 57 -9.66 1.86 -9.22
C ALA A 57 -9.04 0.94 -10.29
N SER A 58 -8.40 -0.15 -9.85
CA SER A 58 -7.70 -1.09 -10.73
C SER A 58 -8.51 -2.34 -11.08
N ASN A 59 -9.52 -2.69 -10.27
CA ASN A 59 -10.20 -3.99 -10.30
C ASN A 59 -9.25 -5.19 -10.07
N VAL A 60 -8.11 -4.98 -9.43
CA VAL A 60 -7.17 -6.04 -9.04
C VAL A 60 -7.42 -6.41 -7.58
N ASP A 61 -7.66 -7.68 -7.27
CA ASP A 61 -7.83 -8.16 -5.88
C ASP A 61 -6.53 -8.01 -5.08
N LEU A 62 -6.53 -7.13 -4.09
CA LEU A 62 -5.42 -6.84 -3.19
C LEU A 62 -5.63 -7.45 -1.79
N SER A 63 -6.59 -8.36 -1.62
CA SER A 63 -6.88 -9.01 -0.32
C SER A 63 -5.64 -9.66 0.28
N LEU A 64 -4.84 -10.37 -0.53
CA LEU A 64 -3.60 -10.98 -0.08
C LEU A 64 -2.50 -9.94 0.17
N PHE A 65 -2.47 -8.87 -0.63
CA PHE A 65 -1.48 -7.81 -0.52
C PHE A 65 -1.53 -7.12 0.85
N ARG A 66 -2.73 -6.96 1.44
CA ARG A 66 -2.94 -6.34 2.76
C ARG A 66 -2.11 -6.99 3.88
N ARG A 67 -1.66 -8.24 3.74
CA ARG A 67 -0.77 -8.90 4.73
C ARG A 67 0.56 -8.18 4.94
N TRP A 68 1.04 -7.38 3.98
CA TRP A 68 2.25 -6.57 4.14
C TRP A 68 2.14 -5.53 5.27
N TYR A 69 0.93 -5.11 5.63
CA TYR A 69 0.67 -4.16 6.71
C TYR A 69 0.55 -4.83 8.08
N SER A 70 0.23 -6.13 8.14
CA SER A 70 0.02 -6.85 9.40
C SER A 70 1.20 -7.76 9.81
N GLN A 71 2.05 -8.16 8.86
CA GLN A 71 3.12 -9.12 9.11
C GLN A 71 4.51 -8.45 9.23
N SER A 72 5.14 -8.65 10.39
CA SER A 72 6.53 -8.26 10.66
C SER A 72 7.55 -9.24 10.08
N GLY A 73 8.80 -8.80 9.97
CA GLY A 73 9.90 -9.61 9.46
C GLY A 73 10.17 -9.39 7.97
N THR A 74 11.22 -10.08 7.49
CA THR A 74 11.68 -10.04 6.10
C THR A 74 11.38 -11.40 5.46
N PRO A 75 10.51 -11.47 4.44
CA PRO A 75 10.26 -12.72 3.72
C PRO A 75 11.53 -13.23 3.04
N VAL A 76 11.71 -14.55 3.05
CA VAL A 76 12.78 -15.23 2.31
C VAL A 76 12.15 -15.90 1.10
N ALA A 77 12.63 -15.56 -0.08
CA ALA A 77 12.29 -16.27 -1.31
C ALA A 77 13.40 -17.27 -1.59
N ASP A 78 13.11 -18.56 -1.47
CA ASP A 78 13.98 -19.59 -2.01
C ASP A 78 13.83 -19.54 -3.54
N GLY A 79 14.94 -19.31 -4.25
CA GLY A 79 14.92 -19.13 -5.71
C GLY A 79 14.26 -20.30 -6.43
N ALA A 80 13.39 -19.98 -7.40
CA ALA A 80 12.80 -20.94 -8.32
C ALA A 80 13.82 -21.44 -9.36
#